data_AF-A0A1Q6M236-F1
#
_entry.id   AF-A0A1Q6M236-F1
#
_cell.length_a   1.000
_cell.length_b   1.000
_cell.length_c   1.000
_cell.angle_alpha   90.00
_cell.angle_beta   90.00
_cell.angle_gamma   90.00
#
_symmetry.space_group_name_H-M   'P 1'
#
loop_
_entity.id
_entity.type
_entity.pdbx_description
1 polymer ?
#
loop_
_entity_poly.entity_id
_entity_poly.type
_entity_poly.pdbx_seq_one_letter_code
_entity_poly.pdbx_strand_id
1 'polypeptide(L)'
;MSIESDLKKDGITVIEPLDITTVNVIAKNVSKKIVAAFSNLGFDFDTLYERFSKLPMYIADMPEGMSEASYFYKNSAIYFRDGMGLADLEKFAVHELIHNFQEQKNEKGDLTRLGLCTFKGSKPTGMALNEAAVQLLASNILENTFETATYYDITFSTVSPNCYPLLCNLIYQMAYVTGEEVLFESTFNSNDHFKNKFTALCGENVYNQISNYFDKILETEEKIIKISNKIQKNELSTAKVDSLYKKSDELKKQLKSAYFSTQELIINSYFTNSLKTLITSEDVDIFRKKLYSFQDIIGTTTNYFFFNNYYIQMMEKLDSRYDSLSDYLDDDNTYLIPKKENKFTKIINYIKKLIWKKESVR
;
A
#
# COMPACT_ATOMS: atom_id res chain seq x y z
N MET A 1 33.25 2.06 -11.00
CA MET A 1 32.77 0.78 -10.43
C MET A 1 32.08 0.05 -11.58
N SER A 2 32.40 -1.21 -11.85
CA SER A 2 31.77 -1.93 -12.97
C SER A 2 30.40 -2.47 -12.58
N ILE A 3 29.48 -2.63 -13.54
CA ILE A 3 28.16 -3.22 -13.31
C ILE A 3 28.28 -4.60 -12.64
N GLU A 4 29.20 -5.43 -13.14
CA GLU A 4 29.48 -6.75 -12.58
C GLU A 4 29.88 -6.70 -11.09
N SER A 5 30.69 -5.70 -10.71
CA SER A 5 31.09 -5.54 -9.30
C SER A 5 29.93 -5.11 -8.39
N ASP A 6 28.92 -4.44 -8.92
CA ASP A 6 27.73 -4.07 -8.15
C ASP A 6 26.75 -5.24 -8.07
N LEU A 7 26.50 -5.97 -9.16
CA LEU A 7 25.68 -7.19 -9.15
C LEU A 7 26.22 -8.23 -8.14
N LYS A 8 27.55 -8.43 -8.10
CA LYS A 8 28.18 -9.33 -7.13
C LYS A 8 27.95 -8.93 -5.68
N LYS A 9 27.78 -7.64 -5.36
CA LYS A 9 27.44 -7.20 -3.99
C LYS A 9 26.02 -7.60 -3.60
N ASP A 10 25.14 -7.65 -4.58
CA ASP A 10 23.76 -8.11 -4.42
C ASP A 10 23.66 -9.65 -4.56
N GLY A 11 24.81 -10.32 -4.76
CA GLY A 11 24.92 -11.77 -4.90
C GLY A 11 24.45 -12.30 -6.25
N ILE A 12 24.32 -11.45 -7.26
CA ILE A 12 23.91 -11.81 -8.62
C ILE A 12 25.15 -12.06 -9.47
N THR A 13 25.22 -13.24 -10.10
CA THR A 13 26.29 -13.58 -11.04
C THR A 13 25.69 -13.92 -12.40
N VAL A 14 26.02 -13.13 -13.43
CA VAL A 14 25.50 -13.32 -14.79
C VAL A 14 26.05 -14.62 -15.40
N ILE A 15 25.17 -15.42 -15.97
CA ILE A 15 25.51 -16.66 -16.69
C ILE A 15 25.61 -16.37 -18.18
N GLU A 16 24.49 -15.92 -18.79
CA GLU A 16 24.43 -15.63 -20.22
C GLU A 16 23.30 -14.64 -20.56
N PRO A 17 23.39 -13.91 -21.69
CA PRO A 17 22.26 -13.13 -22.21
C PRO A 17 21.12 -14.02 -22.68
N LEU A 18 19.89 -13.58 -22.46
CA LEU A 18 18.70 -14.23 -22.99
C LEU A 18 18.65 -14.05 -24.52
N ASP A 19 18.24 -15.08 -25.26
CA ASP A 19 18.21 -15.01 -26.72
C ASP A 19 17.15 -14.02 -27.23
N ILE A 20 17.42 -13.43 -28.40
CA ILE A 20 16.58 -12.38 -28.99
C ILE A 20 15.14 -12.87 -29.25
N THR A 21 14.95 -14.16 -29.54
CA THR A 21 13.61 -14.70 -29.80
C THR A 21 12.80 -14.70 -28.51
N THR A 22 13.39 -15.21 -27.42
CA THR A 22 12.76 -15.22 -26.10
C THR A 22 12.46 -13.80 -25.60
N VAL A 23 13.41 -12.86 -25.72
CA VAL A 23 13.18 -11.45 -25.35
C VAL A 23 11.99 -10.86 -26.12
N ASN A 24 11.90 -11.12 -27.42
CA ASN A 24 10.78 -10.62 -28.24
C ASN A 24 9.43 -11.24 -27.83
N VAL A 25 9.40 -12.53 -27.48
CA VAL A 25 8.19 -13.19 -27.02
C VAL A 25 7.71 -12.59 -25.70
N ILE A 26 8.62 -12.43 -24.72
CA ILE A 26 8.32 -11.79 -23.43
C ILE A 26 7.79 -10.37 -23.66
N ALA A 27 8.52 -9.55 -24.42
CA ALA A 27 8.15 -8.16 -24.70
C ALA A 27 6.75 -8.07 -25.32
N LYS A 28 6.46 -8.92 -26.32
CA LYS A 28 5.16 -8.95 -27.00
C LYS A 28 4.04 -9.35 -26.05
N ASN A 29 4.24 -10.40 -25.27
CA ASN A 29 3.20 -10.95 -24.40
C ASN A 29 2.90 -10.00 -23.22
N VAL A 30 3.94 -9.44 -22.58
CA VAL A 30 3.76 -8.49 -21.49
C VAL A 30 3.10 -7.19 -21.99
N SER A 31 3.50 -6.67 -23.16
CA SER A 31 2.88 -5.47 -23.74
C SER A 31 1.37 -5.66 -23.98
N LYS A 32 0.97 -6.82 -24.52
CA LYS A 32 -0.46 -7.15 -24.70
C LYS A 32 -1.22 -7.19 -23.38
N LYS A 33 -0.65 -7.84 -22.35
CA LYS A 33 -1.30 -7.95 -21.04
C LYS A 33 -1.46 -6.58 -20.36
N ILE A 34 -0.44 -5.70 -20.46
CA ILE A 34 -0.54 -4.33 -19.92
C ILE A 34 -1.65 -3.54 -20.61
N VAL A 35 -1.70 -3.54 -21.95
CA VAL A 35 -2.75 -2.83 -22.71
C VAL A 35 -4.14 -3.37 -22.38
N ALA A 36 -4.28 -4.68 -22.22
CA ALA A 36 -5.55 -5.31 -21.85
C ALA A 36 -5.99 -4.91 -20.42
N ALA A 37 -5.08 -4.99 -19.45
CA ALA A 37 -5.36 -4.68 -18.04
C ALA A 37 -5.66 -3.20 -17.80
N PHE A 38 -5.02 -2.30 -18.55
CA PHE A 38 -5.07 -0.85 -18.31
C PHE A 38 -5.44 -0.05 -19.56
N SER A 39 -6.51 -0.47 -20.25
CA SER A 39 -7.02 0.20 -21.45
C SER A 39 -7.34 1.69 -21.25
N ASN A 40 -7.70 2.10 -20.03
CA ASN A 40 -8.02 3.49 -19.68
C ASN A 40 -6.77 4.37 -19.46
N LEU A 41 -5.58 3.79 -19.27
CA LEU A 41 -4.34 4.55 -19.04
C LEU A 41 -3.63 4.97 -20.35
N GLY A 42 -4.22 4.65 -21.51
CA GLY A 42 -3.72 5.13 -22.81
C GLY A 42 -2.44 4.45 -23.29
N PHE A 43 -2.11 3.26 -22.79
CA PHE A 43 -0.95 2.51 -23.26
C PHE A 43 -1.10 2.06 -24.71
N ASP A 44 -0.03 2.24 -25.48
CA ASP A 44 0.07 1.78 -26.86
C ASP A 44 0.94 0.51 -26.95
N PHE A 45 0.45 -0.50 -27.66
CA PHE A 45 1.13 -1.79 -27.79
C PHE A 45 2.49 -1.64 -28.47
N ASP A 46 2.56 -0.90 -29.58
CA ASP A 46 3.79 -0.80 -30.36
C ASP A 46 4.89 -0.07 -29.57
N THR A 47 4.52 0.99 -28.84
CA THR A 47 5.42 1.73 -27.95
C THR A 47 5.97 0.86 -26.82
N LEU A 48 5.11 0.09 -26.14
CA LEU A 48 5.54 -0.84 -25.09
C LEU A 48 6.43 -1.94 -25.65
N TYR A 49 6.03 -2.55 -26.76
CA TYR A 49 6.78 -3.63 -27.40
C TYR A 49 8.16 -3.16 -27.88
N GLU A 50 8.24 -1.98 -28.51
CA GLU A 50 9.50 -1.39 -28.96
C GLU A 50 10.45 -1.13 -27.78
N ARG A 51 9.92 -0.65 -26.64
CA ARG A 51 10.71 -0.44 -25.42
C ARG A 51 11.23 -1.76 -24.86
N PHE A 52 10.34 -2.72 -24.64
CA PHE A 52 10.67 -3.96 -23.93
C PHE A 52 11.51 -4.92 -24.78
N SER A 53 11.33 -4.96 -26.11
CA SER A 53 12.12 -5.81 -27.02
C SER A 53 13.59 -5.41 -27.12
N LYS A 54 13.93 -4.18 -26.73
CA LYS A 54 15.30 -3.65 -26.72
C LYS A 54 15.96 -3.74 -25.34
N LEU A 55 15.23 -4.19 -24.31
CA LEU A 55 15.74 -4.25 -22.94
C LEU A 55 16.72 -5.43 -22.78
N PRO A 56 17.95 -5.20 -22.27
CA PRO A 56 18.86 -6.30 -21.98
C PRO A 56 18.28 -7.23 -20.90
N MET A 57 18.27 -8.53 -21.20
CA MET A 57 17.79 -9.57 -20.30
C MET A 57 18.84 -10.67 -20.19
N TYR A 58 19.03 -11.22 -19.00
CA TYR A 58 20.09 -12.19 -18.70
C TYR A 58 19.55 -13.33 -17.84
N ILE A 59 20.15 -14.50 -18.00
CA ILE A 59 20.10 -15.57 -17.01
C ILE A 59 21.24 -15.35 -16.02
N ALA A 60 20.96 -15.52 -14.74
CA ALA A 60 21.90 -15.31 -13.65
C ALA A 60 21.71 -16.32 -12.52
N ASP A 61 22.80 -16.59 -11.80
CA ASP A 61 22.73 -17.16 -10.47
C ASP A 61 22.31 -16.05 -9.48
N MET A 62 21.30 -16.34 -8.67
CA MET A 62 20.69 -15.38 -7.74
C MET A 62 20.67 -15.97 -6.32
N PRO A 63 20.78 -15.16 -5.26
CA PRO A 63 20.81 -15.68 -3.90
C PRO A 63 19.55 -16.46 -3.54
N GLU A 64 19.70 -17.56 -2.80
CA GLU A 64 18.57 -18.33 -2.27
C GLU A 64 17.71 -17.48 -1.32
N GLY A 65 16.38 -17.53 -1.52
CA GLY A 65 15.41 -16.76 -0.74
C GLY A 65 15.28 -15.29 -1.15
N MET A 66 15.85 -14.91 -2.31
CA MET A 66 15.58 -13.64 -3.00
C MET A 66 14.62 -13.84 -4.18
N SER A 67 14.23 -12.74 -4.82
CA SER A 67 13.36 -12.73 -6.00
C SER A 67 13.87 -13.64 -7.12
N GLU A 68 12.92 -14.12 -7.92
CA GLU A 68 13.11 -14.96 -9.10
C GLU A 68 13.57 -14.16 -10.34
N ALA A 69 13.31 -12.86 -10.34
CA ALA A 69 13.88 -11.92 -11.28
C ALA A 69 14.27 -10.63 -10.56
N SER A 70 15.14 -9.83 -11.17
CA SER A 70 15.49 -8.52 -10.64
C SER A 70 15.82 -7.54 -11.75
N TYR A 71 15.15 -6.39 -11.70
CA TYR A 71 15.48 -5.22 -12.48
C TYR A 71 16.63 -4.43 -11.84
N PHE A 72 17.71 -4.24 -12.59
CA PHE A 72 18.87 -3.49 -12.14
C PHE A 72 18.96 -2.13 -12.84
N TYR A 73 18.51 -1.08 -12.16
CA TYR A 73 18.39 0.27 -12.71
C TYR A 73 19.73 0.90 -13.18
N LYS A 74 20.88 0.42 -12.69
CA LYS A 74 22.20 0.96 -13.06
C LYS A 74 22.58 0.69 -14.52
N ASN A 75 22.13 -0.43 -15.08
CA ASN A 75 22.30 -0.73 -16.51
C ASN A 75 20.99 -1.00 -17.23
N SER A 76 19.86 -0.73 -16.57
CA SER A 76 18.51 -0.94 -17.09
C SER A 76 18.33 -2.35 -17.68
N ALA A 77 18.72 -3.38 -16.92
CA ALA A 77 18.63 -4.77 -17.36
C ALA A 77 17.82 -5.63 -16.40
N ILE A 78 17.27 -6.73 -16.90
CA ILE A 78 16.59 -7.75 -16.09
C ILE A 78 17.47 -8.98 -15.98
N TYR A 79 17.57 -9.53 -14.78
CA TYR A 79 18.26 -10.78 -14.48
C TYR A 79 17.24 -11.78 -13.97
N PHE A 80 17.15 -12.93 -14.63
CA PHE A 80 16.29 -14.04 -14.24
C PHE A 80 17.13 -15.13 -13.58
N ARG A 81 16.59 -15.79 -12.56
CA ARG A 81 17.24 -16.95 -11.97
C ARG A 81 17.33 -18.08 -13.00
N ASP A 82 18.46 -18.78 -12.99
CA ASP A 82 18.68 -19.97 -13.80
C ASP A 82 17.64 -21.09 -13.56
N GLY A 83 17.36 -21.86 -14.61
CA GLY A 83 16.45 -23.01 -14.56
C GLY A 83 14.97 -22.71 -14.80
N MET A 84 14.61 -21.48 -15.19
CA MET A 84 13.21 -21.11 -15.49
C MET A 84 12.76 -21.49 -16.90
N GLY A 85 11.50 -21.91 -17.03
CA GLY A 85 10.83 -22.04 -18.32
C GLY A 85 10.29 -20.70 -18.83
N LEU A 86 9.98 -20.61 -20.12
CA LEU A 86 9.46 -19.39 -20.76
C LEU A 86 8.23 -18.80 -20.05
N ALA A 87 7.30 -19.65 -19.59
CA ALA A 87 6.11 -19.19 -18.87
C ALA A 87 6.44 -18.49 -17.55
N ASP A 88 7.45 -18.98 -16.82
CA ASP A 88 7.90 -18.37 -15.58
C ASP A 88 8.68 -17.07 -15.86
N LEU A 89 9.54 -17.07 -16.89
CA LEU A 89 10.23 -15.86 -17.34
C LEU A 89 9.22 -14.76 -17.67
N GLU A 90 8.18 -15.07 -18.45
CA GLU A 90 7.11 -14.11 -18.77
C GLU A 90 6.38 -13.60 -17.54
N LYS A 91 6.06 -14.50 -16.59
CA LYS A 91 5.38 -14.15 -15.35
C LYS A 91 6.19 -13.15 -14.52
N PHE A 92 7.47 -13.43 -14.30
CA PHE A 92 8.34 -12.55 -13.51
C PHE A 92 8.73 -11.28 -14.27
N ALA A 93 8.84 -11.35 -15.60
CA ALA A 93 9.13 -10.18 -16.43
C ALA A 93 8.05 -9.09 -16.30
N VAL A 94 6.79 -9.42 -16.00
CA VAL A 94 5.75 -8.40 -15.79
C VAL A 94 6.17 -7.39 -14.72
N HIS A 95 6.63 -7.86 -13.55
CA HIS A 95 7.06 -7.00 -12.44
C HIS A 95 8.27 -6.14 -12.85
N GLU A 96 9.28 -6.78 -13.43
CA GLU A 96 10.54 -6.11 -13.76
C GLU A 96 10.42 -5.12 -14.92
N LEU A 97 9.52 -5.38 -15.89
CA LEU A 97 9.25 -4.44 -16.99
C LEU A 97 8.47 -3.21 -16.53
N ILE A 98 7.65 -3.32 -15.48
CA ILE A 98 7.04 -2.14 -14.84
C ILE A 98 8.14 -1.28 -14.21
N HIS A 99 9.12 -1.87 -13.51
CA HIS A 99 10.26 -1.11 -13.00
C HIS A 99 11.07 -0.43 -14.10
N ASN A 100 11.29 -1.11 -15.23
CA ASN A 100 11.91 -0.44 -16.37
C ASN A 100 11.08 0.74 -16.87
N PHE A 101 9.76 0.58 -16.95
CA PHE A 101 8.86 1.63 -17.42
C PHE A 101 8.93 2.88 -16.52
N GLN A 102 9.06 2.67 -15.21
CA GLN A 102 9.13 3.69 -14.16
C GLN A 102 10.38 4.59 -14.18
N GLU A 103 11.43 4.23 -14.90
CA GLU A 103 12.70 4.96 -14.80
C GLU A 103 12.58 6.45 -15.18
N GLN A 104 12.93 7.33 -14.25
CA GLN A 104 13.21 8.74 -14.54
C GLN A 104 14.64 9.07 -14.16
N LYS A 105 15.43 9.52 -15.14
CA LYS A 105 16.84 9.89 -14.97
C LYS A 105 17.01 11.40 -15.16
N ASN A 106 17.96 11.99 -14.44
CA ASN A 106 18.37 13.38 -14.68
C ASN A 106 19.20 13.49 -15.97
N GLU A 107 19.58 14.71 -16.35
CA GLU A 107 20.41 14.97 -17.55
C GLU A 107 21.80 14.28 -17.51
N LYS A 108 22.28 13.91 -16.32
CA LYS A 108 23.54 13.19 -16.12
C LYS A 108 23.38 11.67 -16.22
N GLY A 109 22.15 11.18 -16.40
CA GLY A 109 21.81 9.77 -16.43
C GLY A 109 21.60 9.13 -15.06
N ASP A 110 21.66 9.89 -13.96
CA ASP A 110 21.41 9.35 -12.62
C ASP A 110 19.92 9.13 -12.40
N LEU A 111 19.56 7.99 -11.81
CA LEU A 111 18.20 7.68 -11.43
C LEU A 111 17.69 8.68 -10.38
N THR A 112 16.55 9.31 -10.65
CA THR A 112 15.90 10.26 -9.75
C THR A 112 14.61 9.71 -9.15
N ARG A 113 13.93 8.81 -9.86
CA ARG A 113 12.65 8.23 -9.46
C ARG A 113 12.42 6.86 -10.11
N LEU A 114 11.72 6.00 -9.37
CA LEU A 114 11.07 4.78 -9.85
C LEU A 114 9.67 4.74 -9.26
N GLY A 115 8.65 5.03 -10.07
CA GLY A 115 7.25 5.02 -9.64
C GLY A 115 7.02 5.94 -8.45
N LEU A 116 6.68 5.35 -7.31
CA LEU A 116 6.43 6.05 -6.05
C LEU A 116 7.71 6.28 -5.22
N CYS A 117 8.84 5.70 -5.61
CA CYS A 117 10.13 5.83 -4.94
C CYS A 117 10.96 6.99 -5.52
N THR A 118 11.57 7.80 -4.65
CA THR A 118 12.47 8.90 -5.05
C THR A 118 13.89 8.69 -4.54
N PHE A 119 14.88 9.07 -5.36
CA PHE A 119 16.31 8.93 -5.08
C PHE A 119 16.96 10.28 -4.72
N LYS A 120 16.21 11.16 -4.04
CA LYS A 120 16.70 12.47 -3.61
C LYS A 120 17.43 12.34 -2.27
N GLY A 121 18.76 12.40 -2.29
CA GLY A 121 19.60 12.38 -1.07
C GLY A 121 20.42 11.10 -0.90
N SER A 122 20.77 10.76 0.33
CA SER A 122 21.66 9.61 0.63
C SER A 122 20.96 8.26 0.64
N LYS A 123 19.62 8.23 0.71
CA LYS A 123 18.82 6.99 0.73
C LYS A 123 17.56 7.14 -0.13
N PRO A 124 17.12 6.06 -0.82
CA PRO A 124 15.82 6.03 -1.46
C PRO A 124 14.70 6.23 -0.44
N THR A 125 13.64 6.91 -0.83
CA THR A 125 12.43 7.10 0.01
C THR A 125 11.23 6.49 -0.69
N GLY A 126 10.45 5.66 0.03
CA GLY A 126 9.24 5.02 -0.50
C GLY A 126 9.52 3.76 -1.32
N MET A 127 10.63 3.06 -1.05
CA MET A 127 11.01 1.85 -1.78
C MET A 127 9.98 0.75 -1.57
N ALA A 128 9.71 0.35 -0.32
CA ALA A 128 8.75 -0.72 -0.03
C ALA A 128 7.33 -0.38 -0.49
N LEU A 129 6.98 0.91 -0.46
CA LEU A 129 5.69 1.41 -0.96
C LEU A 129 5.59 1.25 -2.49
N ASN A 130 6.66 1.55 -3.23
CA ASN A 130 6.72 1.32 -4.67
C ASN A 130 6.67 -0.18 -5.00
N GLU A 131 7.46 -1.02 -4.32
CA GLU A 131 7.47 -2.47 -4.55
C GLU A 131 6.08 -3.09 -4.37
N ALA A 132 5.36 -2.68 -3.32
CA ALA A 132 4.00 -3.13 -3.08
C ALA A 132 3.04 -2.70 -4.21
N ALA A 133 3.18 -1.47 -4.71
CA ALA A 133 2.35 -0.95 -5.79
C ALA A 133 2.65 -1.65 -7.13
N VAL A 134 3.93 -1.90 -7.42
CA VAL A 134 4.36 -2.66 -8.61
C VAL A 134 3.87 -4.10 -8.54
N GLN A 135 3.97 -4.75 -7.39
CA GLN A 135 3.47 -6.12 -7.21
C GLN A 135 1.95 -6.19 -7.35
N LEU A 136 1.21 -5.18 -6.87
CA LEU A 136 -0.23 -5.08 -7.07
C LEU A 136 -0.59 -4.90 -8.55
N LEU A 137 0.14 -4.05 -9.28
CA LEU A 137 0.01 -3.88 -10.73
C LEU A 137 0.29 -5.19 -11.48
N ALA A 138 1.41 -5.85 -11.17
CA ALA A 138 1.80 -7.11 -11.79
C ALA A 138 0.74 -8.19 -11.55
N SER A 139 0.17 -8.26 -10.34
CA SER A 139 -0.91 -9.18 -10.00
C SER A 139 -2.18 -8.91 -10.81
N ASN A 140 -2.52 -7.64 -11.07
CA ASN A 140 -3.65 -7.27 -11.93
C ASN A 140 -3.40 -7.65 -13.40
N ILE A 141 -2.21 -7.42 -13.93
CA ILE A 141 -1.82 -7.79 -15.31
C ILE A 141 -1.83 -9.31 -15.50
N LEU A 142 -1.50 -10.05 -14.45
CA LEU A 142 -1.52 -11.51 -14.43
C LEU A 142 -2.90 -12.10 -14.09
N GLU A 143 -3.91 -11.26 -13.88
CA GLU A 143 -5.29 -11.65 -13.55
C GLU A 143 -5.38 -12.50 -12.26
N ASN A 144 -4.50 -12.23 -11.30
CA ASN A 144 -4.55 -12.89 -10.00
C ASN A 144 -5.82 -12.48 -9.24
N THR A 145 -6.43 -13.45 -8.57
CA THR A 145 -7.59 -13.21 -7.71
C THR A 145 -7.18 -13.03 -6.26
N PHE A 146 -8.03 -12.35 -5.49
CA PHE A 146 -7.85 -12.24 -4.05
C PHE A 146 -7.99 -13.60 -3.36
N GLU A 147 -7.03 -13.91 -2.49
CA GLU A 147 -7.03 -15.09 -1.64
C GLU A 147 -6.84 -14.67 -0.18
N THR A 148 -7.41 -15.45 0.74
CA THR A 148 -7.16 -15.28 2.17
C THR A 148 -5.85 -15.95 2.54
N ALA A 149 -4.96 -15.20 3.18
CA ALA A 149 -3.70 -15.72 3.68
C ALA A 149 -3.45 -15.33 5.14
N THR A 150 -2.63 -16.12 5.82
CA THR A 150 -2.23 -15.87 7.21
C THR A 150 -0.71 -15.80 7.32
N TYR A 151 -0.20 -14.63 7.68
CA TYR A 151 1.23 -14.40 7.92
C TYR A 151 1.43 -13.76 9.29
N TYR A 152 2.32 -14.33 10.10
CA TYR A 152 2.66 -13.81 11.44
C TYR A 152 1.43 -13.56 12.33
N ASP A 153 0.46 -14.48 12.30
CA ASP A 153 -0.83 -14.41 12.99
C ASP A 153 -1.70 -13.22 12.56
N ILE A 154 -1.56 -12.77 11.31
CA ILE A 154 -2.39 -11.75 10.67
C ILE A 154 -3.09 -12.43 9.50
N THR A 155 -4.42 -12.45 9.51
CA THR A 155 -5.24 -13.01 8.43
C THR A 155 -5.86 -11.88 7.63
N PHE A 156 -5.65 -11.87 6.31
CA PHE A 156 -6.06 -10.79 5.41
C PHE A 156 -6.26 -11.34 3.99
N SER A 157 -6.87 -10.53 3.13
CA SER A 157 -7.02 -10.82 1.70
C SER A 157 -5.90 -10.16 0.89
N THR A 158 -5.34 -10.87 -0.09
CA THR A 158 -4.30 -10.34 -1.00
C THR A 158 -4.35 -11.04 -2.37
N VAL A 159 -4.00 -10.32 -3.43
CA VAL A 159 -3.80 -10.87 -4.79
C VAL A 159 -2.38 -11.40 -5.01
N SER A 160 -1.50 -11.24 -4.01
CA SER A 160 -0.10 -11.64 -4.08
C SER A 160 0.32 -12.38 -2.81
N PRO A 161 -0.20 -13.59 -2.55
CA PRO A 161 0.12 -14.33 -1.33
C PRO A 161 1.61 -14.66 -1.23
N ASN A 162 2.28 -14.86 -2.36
CA ASN A 162 3.67 -15.33 -2.40
C ASN A 162 4.71 -14.20 -2.54
N CYS A 163 4.31 -12.95 -2.73
CA CYS A 163 5.22 -11.82 -2.91
C CYS A 163 4.71 -10.59 -2.15
N TYR A 164 5.45 -10.17 -1.12
CA TYR A 164 5.14 -9.04 -0.23
C TYR A 164 3.67 -8.99 0.24
N PRO A 165 3.09 -10.10 0.74
CA PRO A 165 1.64 -10.21 0.94
C PRO A 165 1.07 -9.13 1.88
N LEU A 166 1.80 -8.81 2.95
CA LEU A 166 1.41 -7.78 3.93
C LEU A 166 1.42 -6.38 3.32
N LEU A 167 2.46 -6.04 2.56
CA LEU A 167 2.59 -4.74 1.93
C LEU A 167 1.56 -4.57 0.81
N CYS A 168 1.29 -5.63 0.04
CA CYS A 168 0.24 -5.65 -0.98
C CYS A 168 -1.14 -5.38 -0.39
N ASN A 169 -1.44 -5.98 0.77
CA ASN A 169 -2.70 -5.69 1.46
C ASN A 169 -2.76 -4.22 1.95
N LEU A 170 -1.69 -3.69 2.55
CA LEU A 170 -1.67 -2.31 3.03
C LEU A 170 -1.75 -1.28 1.90
N ILE A 171 -1.06 -1.50 0.77
CA ILE A 171 -1.12 -0.56 -0.36
C ILE A 171 -2.50 -0.60 -1.02
N TYR A 172 -3.15 -1.77 -1.03
CA TYR A 172 -4.54 -1.90 -1.48
C TYR A 172 -5.52 -1.13 -0.58
N GLN A 173 -5.30 -1.12 0.74
CA GLN A 173 -6.06 -0.25 1.65
C GLN A 173 -5.87 1.24 1.33
N MET A 174 -4.65 1.67 0.97
CA MET A 174 -4.40 3.04 0.51
C MET A 174 -5.07 3.32 -0.84
N ALA A 175 -5.05 2.36 -1.76
CA ALA A 175 -5.69 2.43 -3.06
C ALA A 175 -7.21 2.57 -2.93
N TYR A 176 -7.83 1.81 -2.03
CA TYR A 176 -9.27 1.87 -1.78
C TYR A 176 -9.76 3.27 -1.37
N VAL A 177 -8.96 4.00 -0.59
CA VAL A 177 -9.33 5.36 -0.15
C VAL A 177 -9.02 6.43 -1.18
N THR A 178 -8.04 6.22 -2.05
CA THR A 178 -7.58 7.19 -3.07
C THR A 178 -8.13 6.96 -4.47
N GLY A 179 -8.53 5.73 -4.79
CA GLY A 179 -8.79 5.20 -6.13
C GLY A 179 -7.62 4.34 -6.65
N GLU A 180 -7.90 3.10 -7.06
CA GLU A 180 -6.88 2.20 -7.65
C GLU A 180 -6.24 2.77 -8.90
N GLU A 181 -7.04 3.38 -9.77
CA GLU A 181 -6.54 4.05 -10.98
C GLU A 181 -5.51 5.14 -10.65
N VAL A 182 -5.73 5.89 -9.56
CA VAL A 182 -4.77 6.92 -9.09
C VAL A 182 -3.46 6.28 -8.66
N LEU A 183 -3.52 5.16 -7.93
CA LEU A 183 -2.33 4.41 -7.55
C LEU A 183 -1.58 3.89 -8.79
N PHE A 184 -2.29 3.26 -9.72
CA PHE A 184 -1.71 2.63 -10.90
C PHE A 184 -1.10 3.65 -11.86
N GLU A 185 -1.81 4.74 -12.14
CA GLU A 185 -1.33 5.84 -12.96
C GLU A 185 -0.03 6.43 -12.39
N SER A 186 -0.03 6.76 -11.09
CA SER A 186 1.16 7.34 -10.43
C SER A 186 2.34 6.37 -10.39
N THR A 187 2.05 5.08 -10.19
CA THR A 187 3.06 4.02 -10.16
C THR A 187 3.71 3.83 -11.52
N PHE A 188 2.95 3.80 -12.63
CA PHE A 188 3.52 3.70 -13.97
C PHE A 188 4.25 4.98 -14.39
N ASN A 189 3.58 6.11 -14.30
CA ASN A 189 4.07 7.39 -14.83
C ASN A 189 5.07 8.08 -13.92
N SER A 190 5.34 7.50 -12.74
CA SER A 190 6.32 7.99 -11.78
C SER A 190 6.06 9.45 -11.41
N ASN A 191 4.87 9.71 -10.87
CA ASN A 191 4.42 11.04 -10.48
C ASN A 191 3.85 11.04 -9.04
N ASP A 192 3.57 12.24 -8.52
CA ASP A 192 3.11 12.44 -7.14
C ASP A 192 1.59 12.47 -6.99
N HIS A 193 0.80 12.12 -8.00
CA HIS A 193 -0.66 12.26 -7.93
C HIS A 193 -1.27 11.40 -6.81
N PHE A 194 -0.87 10.14 -6.68
CA PHE A 194 -1.27 9.26 -5.57
C PHE A 194 -0.85 9.82 -4.20
N LYS A 195 0.42 10.23 -4.06
CA LYS A 195 0.94 10.84 -2.83
C LYS A 195 0.13 12.10 -2.45
N ASN A 196 -0.11 12.98 -3.42
CA ASN A 196 -0.83 14.23 -3.22
C ASN A 196 -2.29 13.98 -2.86
N LYS A 197 -2.95 13.03 -3.53
CA LYS A 197 -4.33 12.64 -3.23
C LYS A 197 -4.45 12.03 -1.84
N PHE A 198 -3.57 11.09 -1.49
CA PHE A 198 -3.54 10.50 -0.16
C PHE A 198 -3.27 11.57 0.91
N THR A 199 -2.31 12.46 0.67
CA THR A 199 -1.98 13.58 1.57
C THR A 199 -3.16 14.53 1.77
N ALA A 200 -3.92 14.83 0.72
CA ALA A 200 -5.12 15.67 0.82
C ALA A 200 -6.23 14.99 1.65
N LEU A 201 -6.34 13.66 1.59
CA LEU A 201 -7.36 12.90 2.32
C LEU A 201 -6.97 12.62 3.78
N CYS A 202 -5.70 12.30 4.03
CA CYS A 202 -5.22 11.73 5.29
C CYS A 202 -4.21 12.64 6.03
N GLY A 203 -3.56 13.55 5.33
CA GLY A 203 -2.50 14.43 5.83
C GLY A 203 -1.08 13.95 5.50
N GLU A 204 -0.16 14.90 5.31
CA GLU A 204 1.22 14.61 4.87
C GLU A 204 2.00 13.82 5.91
N ASN A 205 1.86 14.18 7.19
CA ASN A 205 2.49 13.45 8.29
C ASN A 205 2.05 11.97 8.32
N VAL A 206 0.78 11.70 8.03
CA VAL A 206 0.25 10.34 7.97
C VAL A 206 0.87 9.57 6.80
N TYR A 207 0.94 10.18 5.61
CA TYR A 207 1.61 9.57 4.46
C TYR A 207 3.07 9.21 4.77
N ASN A 208 3.82 10.14 5.35
CA ASN A 208 5.24 9.92 5.69
C ASN A 208 5.41 8.81 6.74
N GLN A 209 4.53 8.75 7.76
CA GLN A 209 4.55 7.68 8.75
C GLN A 209 4.23 6.32 8.13
N ILE A 210 3.22 6.24 7.27
CA ILE A 210 2.86 5.01 6.55
C ILE A 210 4.04 4.55 5.68
N SER A 211 4.64 5.45 4.89
CA SER A 211 5.81 5.11 4.07
C SER A 211 6.96 4.52 4.91
N ASN A 212 7.22 5.10 6.08
CA ASN A 212 8.24 4.57 7.00
C ASN A 212 7.87 3.19 7.57
N TYR A 213 6.58 2.93 7.83
CA TYR A 213 6.13 1.62 8.27
C TYR A 213 6.24 0.56 7.18
N PHE A 214 5.98 0.91 5.91
CA PHE A 214 6.21 0.01 4.78
C PHE A 214 7.68 -0.44 4.72
N ASP A 215 8.62 0.51 4.74
CA ASP A 215 10.06 0.19 4.74
C ASP A 215 10.44 -0.64 5.97
N LYS A 216 9.90 -0.32 7.16
CA LYS A 216 10.12 -1.09 8.39
C LYS A 216 9.60 -2.53 8.29
N ILE A 217 8.43 -2.75 7.69
CA ILE A 217 7.86 -4.09 7.51
C ILE A 217 8.77 -4.90 6.59
N LEU A 218 9.14 -4.35 5.43
CA LEU A 218 10.04 -5.00 4.47
C LEU A 218 11.37 -5.40 5.11
N GLU A 219 12.05 -4.44 5.76
CA GLU A 219 13.32 -4.69 6.43
C GLU A 219 13.22 -5.74 7.55
N THR A 220 12.08 -5.79 8.24
CA THR A 220 11.85 -6.74 9.34
C THR A 220 11.61 -8.15 8.78
N GLU A 221 10.84 -8.27 7.70
CA GLU A 221 10.60 -9.52 6.99
C GLU A 221 11.91 -10.12 6.45
N GLU A 222 12.76 -9.30 5.82
CA GLU A 222 14.09 -9.75 5.39
C GLU A 222 14.95 -10.28 6.55
N LYS A 223 14.92 -9.61 7.71
CA LYS A 223 15.68 -10.05 8.90
C LYS A 223 15.16 -11.39 9.39
N ILE A 224 13.84 -11.63 9.33
CA ILE A 224 13.22 -12.91 9.69
C ILE A 224 13.69 -14.01 8.72
N ILE A 225 13.64 -13.77 7.40
CA ILE A 225 14.10 -14.73 6.37
C ILE A 225 15.58 -15.06 6.56
N LYS A 226 16.44 -14.05 6.78
CA LYS A 226 17.87 -14.23 7.05
C LYS A 226 18.12 -15.07 8.31
N ILE A 227 17.26 -14.98 9.33
CA ILE A 227 17.33 -15.84 10.52
C ILE A 227 16.91 -17.27 10.19
N SER A 228 15.79 -17.45 9.48
CA SER A 228 15.30 -18.78 9.06
C SER A 228 16.33 -19.54 8.25
N ASN A 229 16.96 -18.89 7.26
CA ASN A 229 18.01 -19.50 6.44
C ASN A 229 19.23 -19.90 7.28
N LYS A 230 19.61 -19.08 8.28
CA LYS A 230 20.71 -19.42 9.21
C LYS A 230 20.42 -20.61 10.09
N ILE A 231 19.16 -20.82 10.46
CA ILE A 231 18.73 -21.99 11.23
C ILE A 231 18.78 -23.24 10.36
N GLN A 232 18.40 -23.15 9.08
CA GLN A 232 18.38 -24.29 8.14
C GLN A 232 19.78 -24.74 7.70
N LYS A 233 20.73 -23.81 7.52
CA LYS A 233 22.04 -24.10 6.88
C LYS A 233 23.16 -24.61 7.80
N ASN A 234 22.94 -24.79 9.10
CA ASN A 234 24.06 -24.95 10.05
C ASN A 234 23.89 -26.09 11.08
N GLU A 235 25.01 -26.73 11.44
CA GLU A 235 25.23 -27.46 12.69
C GLU A 235 25.35 -26.48 13.88
N LEU A 236 24.30 -25.70 14.17
CA LEU A 236 24.30 -24.80 15.33
C LEU A 236 24.09 -25.59 16.62
N SER A 237 24.69 -25.11 17.72
CA SER A 237 24.34 -25.60 19.05
C SER A 237 22.87 -25.26 19.37
N THR A 238 22.21 -26.12 20.16
CA THR A 238 20.81 -25.92 20.60
C THR A 238 20.58 -24.54 21.19
N ALA A 239 21.48 -24.08 22.06
CA ALA A 239 21.38 -22.75 22.68
C ALA A 239 21.39 -21.60 21.66
N LYS A 240 22.14 -21.75 20.56
CA LYS A 240 22.19 -20.74 19.49
C LYS A 240 20.91 -20.75 18.66
N VAL A 241 20.38 -21.94 18.37
CA VAL A 241 19.08 -22.11 17.69
C VAL A 241 17.95 -21.46 18.50
N ASP A 242 17.88 -21.73 19.81
CA ASP A 242 16.87 -21.14 20.70
C ASP A 242 16.95 -19.60 20.73
N SER A 243 18.17 -19.05 20.75
CA SER A 243 18.38 -17.59 20.71
C SER A 243 17.90 -16.98 19.39
N LEU A 244 18.11 -17.66 18.26
CA LEU A 244 17.64 -17.21 16.96
C LEU A 244 16.12 -17.26 16.85
N TYR A 245 15.48 -18.31 17.38
CA TYR A 245 14.01 -18.39 17.43
C TYR A 245 13.41 -17.26 18.26
N LYS A 246 13.94 -17.00 19.47
CA LYS A 246 13.49 -15.87 20.30
C LYS A 246 13.58 -14.53 19.56
N LYS A 247 14.70 -14.29 18.88
CA LYS A 247 14.88 -13.08 18.06
C LYS A 247 13.90 -13.01 16.89
N SER A 248 13.65 -14.14 16.22
CA SER A 248 12.65 -14.23 15.15
C SER A 248 11.27 -13.84 15.67
N ASP A 249 10.86 -14.36 16.82
CA ASP A 249 9.54 -14.08 17.40
C ASP A 249 9.39 -12.62 17.86
N GLU A 250 10.45 -11.99 18.37
CA GLU A 250 10.46 -10.54 18.64
C GLU A 250 10.26 -9.72 17.36
N LEU A 251 10.92 -10.09 16.26
CA LEU A 251 10.77 -9.42 14.96
C LEU A 251 9.36 -9.60 14.40
N LYS A 252 8.78 -10.81 14.50
CA LYS A 252 7.38 -11.08 14.08
C LYS A 252 6.39 -10.19 14.84
N LYS A 253 6.59 -10.00 16.15
CA LYS A 253 5.77 -9.08 16.96
C LYS A 253 5.92 -7.63 16.52
N GLN A 254 7.14 -7.18 16.23
CA GLN A 254 7.39 -5.82 15.73
C GLN A 254 6.75 -5.57 14.37
N LEU A 255 6.86 -6.54 13.46
CA LEU A 255 6.24 -6.51 12.14
C LEU A 255 4.72 -6.45 12.25
N LYS A 256 4.13 -7.31 13.09
CA LYS A 256 2.69 -7.31 13.37
C LYS A 256 2.21 -5.97 13.93
N SER A 257 2.95 -5.39 14.87
CA SER A 257 2.64 -4.06 15.39
C SER A 257 2.72 -2.99 14.30
N ALA A 258 3.74 -3.00 13.45
CA ALA A 258 3.87 -2.04 12.36
C ALA A 258 2.72 -2.16 11.34
N TYR A 259 2.32 -3.39 10.99
CA TYR A 259 1.18 -3.64 10.11
C TYR A 259 -0.12 -3.04 10.67
N PHE A 260 -0.49 -3.38 11.91
CA PHE A 260 -1.72 -2.85 12.50
C PHE A 260 -1.66 -1.34 12.72
N SER A 261 -0.52 -0.78 13.15
CA SER A 261 -0.37 0.67 13.24
C SER A 261 -0.58 1.36 11.88
N THR A 262 -0.13 0.75 10.79
CA THR A 262 -0.33 1.28 9.43
C THR A 262 -1.81 1.26 9.04
N GLN A 263 -2.46 0.10 9.18
CA GLN A 263 -3.89 -0.07 8.90
C GLN A 263 -4.75 0.89 9.73
N GLU A 264 -4.50 0.98 11.03
CA GLU A 264 -5.22 1.86 11.94
C GLU A 264 -5.01 3.33 11.60
N LEU A 265 -3.82 3.72 11.14
CA LEU A 265 -3.56 5.08 10.64
C LEU A 265 -4.35 5.37 9.36
N ILE A 266 -4.42 4.44 8.40
CA ILE A 266 -5.22 4.60 7.18
C ILE A 266 -6.69 4.80 7.54
N ILE A 267 -7.25 3.90 8.36
CA ILE A 267 -8.66 3.93 8.79
C ILE A 267 -8.96 5.24 9.53
N ASN A 268 -8.21 5.53 10.59
CA ASN A 268 -8.48 6.69 11.43
C ASN A 268 -8.36 7.99 10.65
N SER A 269 -7.29 8.17 9.86
CA SER A 269 -7.05 9.43 9.16
C SER A 269 -8.09 9.69 8.07
N TYR A 270 -8.35 8.70 7.21
CA TYR A 270 -9.27 8.85 6.09
C TYR A 270 -10.71 9.08 6.55
N PHE A 271 -11.27 8.17 7.35
CA PHE A 271 -12.69 8.22 7.69
C PHE A 271 -13.00 9.36 8.67
N THR A 272 -12.07 9.72 9.57
CA THR A 272 -12.26 10.89 10.46
C THR A 272 -12.22 12.20 9.69
N ASN A 273 -11.39 12.33 8.65
CA ASN A 273 -11.36 13.52 7.81
C ASN A 273 -12.57 13.57 6.86
N SER A 274 -12.92 12.44 6.26
CA SER A 274 -14.07 12.34 5.33
C SER A 274 -15.41 12.64 6.02
N LEU A 275 -15.56 12.30 7.32
CA LEU A 275 -16.75 12.67 8.09
C LEU A 275 -16.99 14.20 8.12
N LYS A 276 -15.92 15.00 8.15
CA LYS A 276 -16.01 16.47 8.27
C LYS A 276 -16.50 17.13 6.98
N THR A 277 -16.40 16.43 5.85
CA THR A 277 -16.73 16.96 4.52
C THR A 277 -18.11 16.55 4.04
N LEU A 278 -18.89 15.79 4.84
CA LEU A 278 -20.24 15.37 4.46
C LEU A 278 -21.20 16.54 4.53
N ILE A 279 -21.96 16.74 3.44
CA ILE A 279 -22.90 17.87 3.27
C ILE A 279 -24.32 17.36 3.02
N THR A 280 -24.47 16.22 2.35
CA THR A 280 -25.77 15.66 1.93
C THR A 280 -26.07 14.31 2.59
N SER A 281 -27.32 13.88 2.54
CA SER A 281 -27.73 12.52 2.93
C SER A 281 -27.11 11.44 2.03
N GLU A 282 -26.90 11.75 0.75
CA GLU A 282 -26.22 10.86 -0.19
C GLU A 282 -24.74 10.66 0.21
N ASP A 283 -24.04 11.72 0.62
CA ASP A 283 -22.67 11.60 1.13
C ASP A 283 -22.58 10.67 2.34
N VAL A 284 -23.59 10.72 3.23
CA VAL A 284 -23.68 9.87 4.41
C VAL A 284 -23.83 8.39 4.01
N ASP A 285 -24.67 8.09 3.02
CA ASP A 285 -24.84 6.72 2.54
C ASP A 285 -23.60 6.19 1.81
N ILE A 286 -22.94 7.02 1.00
CA ILE A 286 -21.68 6.69 0.35
C ILE A 286 -20.60 6.41 1.40
N PHE A 287 -20.49 7.27 2.42
CA PHE A 287 -19.54 7.08 3.53
C PHE A 287 -19.80 5.76 4.26
N ARG A 288 -21.07 5.48 4.61
CA ARG A 288 -21.46 4.25 5.32
C ARG A 288 -21.09 3.01 4.54
N LYS A 289 -21.45 2.95 3.24
CA LYS A 289 -21.08 1.85 2.34
C LYS A 289 -19.57 1.68 2.22
N LYS A 290 -18.84 2.80 2.10
CA LYS A 290 -17.39 2.78 1.96
C LYS A 290 -16.68 2.27 3.22
N LEU A 291 -17.12 2.68 4.41
CA LEU A 291 -16.58 2.19 5.67
C LEU A 291 -16.94 0.73 5.92
N TYR A 292 -18.18 0.33 5.64
CA TYR A 292 -18.60 -1.06 5.76
C TYR A 292 -17.77 -1.98 4.85
N SER A 293 -17.60 -1.63 3.57
CA SER A 293 -16.86 -2.49 2.63
C SER A 293 -15.34 -2.45 2.87
N PHE A 294 -14.82 -1.46 3.61
CA PHE A 294 -13.40 -1.45 4.01
C PHE A 294 -13.06 -2.64 4.92
N GLN A 295 -14.02 -3.20 5.65
CA GLN A 295 -13.80 -4.35 6.53
C GLN A 295 -13.29 -5.59 5.76
N ASP A 296 -13.61 -5.69 4.48
CA ASP A 296 -13.27 -6.87 3.66
C ASP A 296 -11.79 -6.90 3.28
N ILE A 297 -11.09 -5.77 3.43
CA ILE A 297 -9.71 -5.59 3.00
C ILE A 297 -8.73 -5.39 4.16
N ILE A 298 -9.22 -5.41 5.41
CA ILE A 298 -8.37 -5.30 6.59
C ILE A 298 -7.72 -6.64 6.95
N GLY A 299 -6.56 -6.57 7.59
CA GLY A 299 -6.03 -7.68 8.36
C GLY A 299 -6.66 -7.80 9.73
N THR A 300 -6.77 -9.03 10.21
CA THR A 300 -7.32 -9.40 11.51
C THR A 300 -6.37 -10.33 12.25
N THR A 301 -6.49 -10.37 13.57
CA THR A 301 -5.81 -11.33 14.45
C THR A 301 -6.77 -11.68 15.58
N THR A 302 -6.48 -12.76 16.31
CA THR A 302 -7.10 -13.02 17.61
C THR A 302 -7.08 -11.75 18.47
N ASN A 303 -8.24 -11.39 19.03
CA ASN A 303 -8.46 -10.20 19.85
C ASN A 303 -8.23 -8.85 19.14
N TYR A 304 -8.37 -8.80 17.82
CA TYR A 304 -8.38 -7.53 17.07
C TYR A 304 -9.75 -6.85 17.15
N PHE A 305 -9.90 -5.91 18.10
CA PHE A 305 -11.16 -5.20 18.34
C PHE A 305 -11.18 -3.77 17.78
N PHE A 306 -10.08 -3.29 17.22
CA PHE A 306 -9.94 -1.91 16.77
C PHE A 306 -11.04 -1.52 15.77
N PHE A 307 -11.19 -2.27 14.66
CA PHE A 307 -12.11 -1.89 13.59
C PHE A 307 -13.57 -1.88 14.06
N ASN A 308 -14.00 -2.89 14.81
CA ASN A 308 -15.36 -2.96 15.33
C ASN A 308 -15.66 -1.78 16.27
N ASN A 309 -14.73 -1.47 17.18
CA ASN A 309 -14.88 -0.32 18.09
C ASN A 309 -14.90 1.00 17.31
N TYR A 310 -14.01 1.14 16.33
CA TYR A 310 -13.96 2.32 15.45
C TYR A 310 -15.26 2.48 14.66
N TYR A 311 -15.75 1.39 14.06
CA TYR A 311 -16.97 1.37 13.26
C TYR A 311 -18.17 1.84 14.08
N ILE A 312 -18.37 1.28 15.28
CA ILE A 312 -19.48 1.67 16.16
C ILE A 312 -19.40 3.16 16.50
N GLN A 313 -18.23 3.63 16.96
CA GLN A 313 -18.03 5.06 17.30
C GLN A 313 -18.21 5.97 16.09
N MET A 314 -17.82 5.52 14.90
CA MET A 314 -17.95 6.31 13.68
C MET A 314 -19.39 6.37 13.20
N MET A 315 -20.16 5.27 13.32
CA MET A 315 -21.59 5.27 13.01
C MET A 315 -22.38 6.20 13.96
N GLU A 316 -22.09 6.21 15.25
CA GLU A 316 -22.72 7.14 16.21
C GLU A 316 -22.45 8.62 15.84
N LYS A 317 -21.21 8.93 15.42
CA LYS A 317 -20.84 10.27 14.94
C LYS A 317 -21.52 10.60 13.61
N LEU A 318 -21.68 9.62 12.74
CA LEU A 318 -22.31 9.77 11.44
C LEU A 318 -23.81 10.06 11.59
N ASP A 319 -24.50 9.36 12.48
CA ASP A 319 -25.92 9.60 12.78
C ASP A 319 -26.11 11.00 13.38
N SER A 320 -25.25 11.39 14.32
CA SER A 320 -25.24 12.77 14.88
C SER A 320 -25.02 13.84 13.80
N ARG A 321 -24.17 13.55 12.81
CA ARG A 321 -23.92 14.44 11.67
C ARG A 321 -25.13 14.51 10.74
N TYR A 322 -25.77 13.38 10.45
CA TYR A 322 -26.97 13.31 9.64
C TYR A 322 -28.10 14.16 10.24
N ASP A 323 -28.39 13.99 11.54
CA ASP A 323 -29.42 14.76 12.25
C ASP A 323 -29.15 16.27 12.16
N SER A 324 -27.89 16.69 12.30
CA SER A 324 -27.51 18.09 12.18
C SER A 324 -27.70 18.68 10.78
N LEU A 325 -27.62 17.84 9.73
CA LEU A 325 -27.83 18.26 8.34
C LEU A 325 -29.33 18.33 8.02
N SER A 326 -30.15 17.42 8.55
CA SER A 326 -31.61 17.50 8.41
C SER A 326 -32.20 18.71 9.13
N ASP A 327 -31.70 19.04 10.33
CA ASP A 327 -32.14 20.23 11.08
C ASP A 327 -31.86 21.54 10.32
N TYR A 328 -30.78 21.59 9.53
CA TYR A 328 -30.41 22.76 8.72
C TYR A 328 -31.31 22.92 7.47
N LEU A 329 -31.79 21.82 6.91
CA LEU A 329 -32.70 21.81 5.76
C LEU A 329 -34.15 22.14 6.16
N ASP A 330 -34.52 21.88 7.42
CA ASP A 330 -35.83 22.23 7.97
C ASP A 330 -35.95 23.71 8.40
N ASP A 331 -34.83 24.42 8.67
CA ASP A 331 -34.86 25.85 9.06
C ASP A 331 -35.09 26.79 7.84
N ASP A 332 -34.81 26.33 6.61
CA ASP A 332 -35.13 27.04 5.35
C ASP A 332 -36.54 26.72 4.81
N ASN A 333 -37.23 25.71 5.37
CA ASN A 333 -38.63 25.41 5.07
C ASN A 333 -39.53 26.07 6.13
N THR A 334 -40.33 27.05 5.68
CA THR A 334 -41.30 27.78 6.52
C THR A 334 -42.46 26.87 6.94
N TYR A 335 -42.23 26.00 7.92
CA TYR A 335 -43.31 25.33 8.65
C TYR A 335 -43.11 25.45 10.16
N LEU A 336 -44.19 25.77 10.85
CA LEU A 336 -44.24 25.91 12.30
C LEU A 336 -44.05 24.53 12.96
N ILE A 337 -42.81 24.19 13.31
CA ILE A 337 -42.51 23.05 14.17
C ILE A 337 -42.60 23.52 15.63
N PRO A 338 -43.42 22.90 16.49
CA PRO A 338 -43.45 23.22 17.91
C PRO A 338 -42.10 22.87 18.53
N LYS A 339 -41.36 23.91 18.95
CA LYS A 339 -40.02 23.82 19.51
C LYS A 339 -40.00 22.86 20.70
N LYS A 340 -39.43 21.67 20.52
CA LYS A 340 -39.20 20.73 21.63
C LYS A 340 -38.05 21.29 22.45
N GLU A 341 -38.36 21.91 23.59
CA GLU A 341 -37.34 22.50 24.46
C GLU A 341 -36.30 21.44 24.86
N ASN A 342 -35.06 21.63 24.40
CA ASN A 342 -33.95 20.76 24.71
C ASN A 342 -33.67 20.80 26.23
N LYS A 343 -33.40 19.63 26.83
CA LYS A 343 -33.19 19.50 28.30
C LYS A 343 -32.05 20.40 28.78
N PHE A 344 -31.06 20.66 27.91
CA PHE A 344 -29.96 21.58 28.16
C PHE A 344 -30.40 23.05 28.27
N THR A 345 -31.35 23.50 27.44
CA THR A 345 -31.90 24.86 27.50
C THR A 345 -32.72 25.08 28.77
N LYS A 346 -33.43 24.06 29.26
CA LYS A 346 -34.09 24.09 30.58
C LYS A 346 -33.08 24.23 31.72
N ILE A 347 -31.96 23.50 31.66
CA ILE A 347 -30.90 23.57 32.67
C ILE A 347 -30.22 24.95 32.64
N ILE A 348 -29.90 25.49 31.46
CA ILE A 348 -29.30 26.83 31.32
C ILE A 348 -30.27 27.93 31.78
N ASN A 349 -31.56 27.83 31.45
CA ASN A 349 -32.57 28.80 31.90
C ASN A 349 -32.83 28.71 33.42
N TYR A 350 -32.73 27.51 34.00
CA TYR A 350 -32.81 27.30 35.44
C TYR A 350 -31.58 27.89 36.17
N ILE A 351 -30.37 27.69 35.63
CA ILE A 351 -29.14 28.28 36.13
C ILE A 351 -29.17 29.82 36.01
N LYS A 352 -29.64 30.37 34.88
CA LYS A 352 -29.83 31.83 34.70
C LYS A 352 -30.82 32.41 35.72
N LYS A 353 -31.92 31.70 36.01
CA LYS A 353 -32.88 32.10 37.06
C LYS A 353 -32.31 32.03 38.47
N LEU A 354 -31.35 31.14 38.74
CA LEU A 354 -30.65 31.04 40.03
C LEU A 354 -29.58 32.13 40.19
N ILE A 355 -28.88 32.50 39.12
CA ILE A 355 -27.84 33.54 39.13
C ILE A 355 -28.46 34.94 39.24
N TRP A 356 -29.58 35.21 38.57
CA TRP A 356 -30.28 36.50 38.67
C TRP A 356 -31.22 36.66 39.87
N LYS A 357 -31.41 35.63 40.70
CA LYS A 357 -32.14 35.76 41.98
C LYS A 357 -31.31 36.31 43.13
N LYS A 358 -30.02 36.60 42.92
CA LYS A 358 -29.11 37.07 43.98
C LYS A 358 -28.89 38.59 44.06
N GLU A 359 -29.54 39.39 43.21
CA GLU A 359 -29.44 40.86 43.25
C GLU A 359 -30.75 41.60 43.58
N SER A 360 -31.73 40.94 44.21
CA SER A 360 -32.93 41.66 44.66
C SER A 360 -33.47 41.21 46.02
N VAL A 361 -32.67 41.32 47.07
CA VAL A 361 -33.17 41.62 48.43
C VAL A 361 -32.11 42.45 49.16
N ARG A 362 -32.45 43.73 49.38
CA ARG A 362 -31.90 44.75 50.31
C ARG A 362 -30.49 44.60 50.86
#